data_AF-A0A2W1DFN3-F1
#
_entry.id   AF-A0A2W1DFN3-F1
#
_cell.length_a   1.000
_cell.length_b   1.000
_cell.length_c   1.000
_cell.angle_alpha   90.00
_cell.angle_beta   90.00
_cell.angle_gamma   90.00
#
_symmetry.space_group_name_H-M   'P 1'
#
loop_
_entity.id
_entity.type
_entity.pdbx_description
1 polymer ?
#
loop_
_entity_poly.entity_id
_entity_poly.type
_entity_poly.pdbx_seq_one_letter_code
_entity_poly.pdbx_strand_id
1 'polypeptide(L)'
;MAMFTIIAALQDEYKKTDASRAGIKLLLQDPNYEIRDHLLLQRLWPGKKEDLVFVSDPDGLLAIDAGMIVASVYLSIQVPLVQIIANLFKGESEAGPAMIIGDKMNVDPAKASYSLQERGAPHVARFLSQRYEKIDSGFEDHGLEDEFGDDVFGKRWMHRNQFYWLNDMELWAKVSREQ
;
A
#
# COMPACT_ATOMS: atom_id res chain seq x y z
N MET A 1 -12.87 2.69 0.50
CA MET A 1 -12.01 3.19 -0.60
C MET A 1 -11.35 2.05 -1.35
N ALA A 2 -11.71 1.85 -2.62
CA ALA A 2 -10.93 1.00 -3.51
C ALA A 2 -9.64 1.72 -3.92
N MET A 3 -8.55 1.00 -4.20
CA MET A 3 -7.29 1.59 -4.68
C MET A 3 -7.49 2.53 -5.89
N PHE A 4 -8.49 2.25 -6.71
CA PHE A 4 -8.95 3.10 -7.80
C PHE A 4 -9.35 4.52 -7.38
N THR A 5 -10.02 4.67 -6.23
CA THR A 5 -10.43 5.98 -5.69
C THR A 5 -9.23 6.80 -5.25
N ILE A 6 -8.27 6.17 -4.58
CA ILE A 6 -7.00 6.82 -4.18
C ILE A 6 -6.28 7.33 -5.42
N ILE A 7 -6.16 6.48 -6.45
CA ILE A 7 -5.49 6.82 -7.69
C ILE A 7 -6.21 7.96 -8.41
N ALA A 8 -7.54 7.94 -8.49
CA ALA A 8 -8.31 9.02 -9.10
C ALA A 8 -8.09 10.36 -8.39
N ALA A 9 -8.16 10.39 -7.06
CA ALA A 9 -7.93 11.60 -6.26
C ALA A 9 -6.51 12.16 -6.45
N LEU A 10 -5.48 11.29 -6.43
CA LEU A 10 -4.10 11.70 -6.68
C LEU A 10 -3.90 12.21 -8.11
N GLN A 11 -4.52 11.58 -9.11
CA GLN A 11 -4.47 12.05 -10.49
C GLN A 11 -5.08 13.43 -10.65
N ASP A 12 -6.21 13.70 -10.00
CA ASP A 12 -6.86 15.01 -10.04
C ASP A 12 -5.97 16.08 -9.40
N GLU A 13 -5.38 15.79 -8.24
CA GLU A 13 -4.49 16.72 -7.56
C GLU A 13 -3.21 17.02 -8.36
N TYR A 14 -2.62 15.98 -8.96
CA TYR A 14 -1.45 16.13 -9.83
C TYR A 14 -1.76 16.99 -11.06
N LYS A 15 -2.94 16.82 -11.68
CA LYS A 15 -3.34 17.63 -12.84
C LYS A 15 -3.64 19.09 -12.50
N LYS A 16 -4.13 19.39 -11.28
CA LYS A 16 -4.29 20.78 -10.81
C LYS A 16 -2.95 21.51 -10.74
N THR A 17 -1.89 20.79 -10.37
CA THR A 17 -0.55 21.35 -10.20
C THR A 17 0.21 21.41 -11.53
N ASP A 18 0.09 20.37 -12.36
CA ASP A 18 0.69 20.29 -13.68
C ASP A 18 -0.18 19.44 -14.62
N ALA A 19 -0.87 20.11 -15.56
CA ALA A 19 -1.76 19.46 -16.52
C ALA A 19 -1.03 18.54 -17.52
N SER A 20 0.29 18.67 -17.67
CA SER A 20 1.11 17.83 -18.55
C SER A 20 1.67 16.58 -17.88
N ARG A 21 1.47 16.46 -16.56
CA ARG A 21 2.01 15.35 -15.77
C ARG A 21 1.44 14.00 -16.21
N ALA A 22 2.31 13.00 -16.29
CA ALA A 22 1.93 11.64 -16.65
C ALA A 22 0.91 11.07 -15.63
N GLY A 23 0.03 10.20 -16.14
CA GLY A 23 -0.94 9.48 -15.30
C GLY A 23 -0.25 8.52 -14.32
N ILE A 24 -0.92 8.27 -13.21
CA ILE A 24 -0.48 7.25 -12.24
C ILE A 24 -0.73 5.86 -12.83
N LYS A 25 0.30 5.02 -12.83
CA LYS A 25 0.23 3.62 -13.22
C LYS A 25 -0.11 2.74 -12.03
N LEU A 26 -0.92 1.71 -12.26
CA LEU A 26 -1.22 0.65 -11.29
C LEU A 26 -0.57 -0.65 -11.76
N LEU A 27 0.38 -1.15 -10.97
CA LEU A 27 1.02 -2.45 -11.18
C LEU A 27 0.35 -3.50 -10.28
N LEU A 28 -0.17 -4.55 -10.89
CA LEU A 28 -0.85 -5.66 -10.22
C LEU A 28 0.05 -6.90 -10.31
N GLN A 29 0.58 -7.37 -9.18
CA GLN A 29 1.65 -8.38 -9.12
C GLN A 29 1.23 -9.72 -8.49
N ASP A 30 -0.06 -10.02 -8.32
CA ASP A 30 -0.48 -11.32 -7.79
C ASP A 30 -0.35 -12.40 -8.87
N PRO A 31 0.50 -13.43 -8.69
CA PRO A 31 0.64 -14.50 -9.67
C PRO A 31 -0.61 -15.38 -9.78
N ASN A 32 -1.56 -15.28 -8.86
CA ASN A 32 -2.78 -16.07 -8.83
C ASN A 32 -4.00 -15.37 -9.46
N TYR A 33 -3.84 -14.19 -10.07
CA TYR A 33 -4.96 -13.54 -10.76
C TYR A 33 -5.55 -14.45 -11.84
N GLU A 34 -6.85 -14.74 -11.73
CA GLU A 34 -7.59 -15.46 -12.76
C GLU A 34 -8.03 -14.51 -13.87
N ILE A 35 -8.46 -15.07 -15.01
CA ILE A 35 -9.02 -14.29 -16.14
C ILE A 35 -10.16 -13.36 -15.68
N ARG A 36 -10.96 -13.80 -14.71
CA ARG A 36 -12.07 -13.01 -14.16
C ARG A 36 -11.58 -11.78 -13.41
N ASP A 37 -10.49 -11.91 -12.64
CA ASP A 37 -9.88 -10.78 -11.93
C ASP A 37 -9.35 -9.75 -12.91
N HIS A 38 -8.68 -10.20 -13.97
CA HIS A 38 -8.20 -9.32 -15.04
C HIS A 38 -9.34 -8.51 -15.66
N LEU A 39 -10.45 -9.16 -16.03
CA LEU A 39 -11.61 -8.50 -16.62
C LEU A 39 -12.28 -7.53 -15.64
N LEU A 40 -12.42 -7.92 -14.37
CA LEU A 40 -13.01 -7.08 -13.34
C LEU A 40 -12.16 -5.84 -13.07
N LEU A 41 -10.86 -6.01 -12.86
CA LEU A 41 -9.93 -4.92 -12.56
C LEU A 41 -9.81 -3.95 -13.74
N GLN A 42 -9.81 -4.45 -14.98
CA GLN A 42 -9.90 -3.61 -16.19
C GLN A 42 -11.18 -2.78 -16.25
N ARG A 43 -12.32 -3.34 -15.79
CA ARG A 43 -13.61 -2.63 -15.78
C ARG A 43 -13.68 -1.57 -14.69
N LEU A 44 -13.03 -1.80 -13.54
CA LEU A 44 -13.02 -0.87 -12.41
C LEU A 44 -11.98 0.25 -12.56
N TRP A 45 -10.99 0.07 -13.44
CA TRP A 45 -9.91 1.03 -13.64
C TRP A 45 -10.40 2.36 -14.24
N PRO A 46 -10.19 3.50 -13.55
CA PRO A 46 -10.65 4.80 -14.03
C PRO A 46 -9.68 5.47 -15.02
N GLY A 47 -8.45 4.94 -15.16
CA GLY A 47 -7.40 5.52 -15.98
C GLY A 47 -7.32 4.96 -17.40
N LYS A 48 -6.22 5.25 -18.10
CA LYS A 48 -5.97 4.69 -19.43
C LYS A 48 -5.59 3.22 -19.34
N LYS A 49 -5.97 2.41 -20.33
CA LYS A 49 -5.75 0.96 -20.30
C LYS A 49 -4.26 0.60 -20.16
N GLU A 50 -3.38 1.35 -20.80
CA GLU A 50 -1.93 1.18 -20.75
C GLU A 50 -1.30 1.47 -19.37
N ASP A 51 -2.01 2.17 -18.49
CA ASP A 51 -1.56 2.48 -17.14
C ASP A 51 -1.96 1.39 -16.12
N LEU A 52 -2.79 0.43 -16.51
CA LEU A 52 -3.11 -0.77 -15.73
C LEU A 52 -2.26 -1.94 -16.21
N VAL A 53 -1.24 -2.30 -15.44
CA VAL A 53 -0.26 -3.31 -15.83
C VAL A 53 -0.37 -4.53 -14.91
N PHE A 54 -0.64 -5.67 -15.51
CA PHE A 54 -0.52 -6.97 -14.86
C PHE A 54 0.90 -7.46 -15.04
N VAL A 55 1.61 -7.61 -13.94
CA VAL A 55 3.01 -7.99 -13.94
C VAL A 55 3.07 -9.50 -13.76
N SER A 56 3.44 -10.20 -14.82
CA SER A 56 3.77 -11.63 -14.77
C SER A 56 5.26 -11.79 -14.46
N ASP A 57 5.68 -11.37 -13.28
CA ASP A 57 7.07 -11.45 -12.83
C ASP A 57 7.22 -12.58 -11.79
N PRO A 58 7.88 -13.70 -12.13
CA PRO A 58 8.18 -14.76 -11.17
C PRO A 58 9.23 -14.34 -10.12
N ASP A 59 10.03 -13.29 -10.39
CA ASP A 59 10.98 -12.68 -9.43
C ASP A 59 10.30 -11.56 -8.60
N GLY A 60 9.07 -11.20 -8.99
CA GLY A 60 7.97 -10.66 -8.19
C GLY A 60 8.09 -9.26 -7.60
N LEU A 61 9.29 -8.71 -7.42
CA LEU A 61 9.50 -7.56 -6.52
C LEU A 61 10.47 -6.50 -7.04
N LEU A 62 11.04 -6.72 -8.23
CA LEU A 62 12.14 -5.92 -8.77
C LEU A 62 11.70 -4.57 -9.37
N ALA A 63 10.40 -4.37 -9.59
CA ALA A 63 9.89 -3.14 -10.20
C ALA A 63 9.59 -2.01 -9.19
N ILE A 64 9.76 -2.24 -7.88
CA ILE A 64 9.52 -1.20 -6.87
C ILE A 64 10.60 -0.13 -7.00
N ASP A 65 10.21 1.14 -7.07
CA ASP A 65 11.13 2.27 -7.09
C ASP A 65 10.70 3.37 -6.11
N ALA A 66 11.48 4.46 -6.03
CA ALA A 66 11.25 5.55 -5.10
C ALA A 66 9.99 6.39 -5.36
N GLY A 67 9.42 6.32 -6.56
CA GLY A 67 8.17 7.00 -6.93
C GLY A 67 6.91 6.18 -6.66
N MET A 68 7.03 4.95 -6.13
CA MET A 68 5.89 4.05 -5.97
C MET A 68 5.22 4.13 -4.59
N ILE A 69 3.90 3.98 -4.58
CA ILE A 69 3.11 3.60 -3.41
C ILE A 69 2.92 2.08 -3.49
N VAL A 70 3.37 1.35 -2.47
CA VAL A 70 3.24 -0.10 -2.41
C VAL A 70 2.12 -0.47 -1.44
N ALA A 71 1.18 -1.31 -1.88
CA ALA A 71 0.07 -1.78 -1.05
C ALA A 71 0.05 -3.31 -0.93
N SER A 72 0.19 -3.85 0.28
CA SER A 72 0.08 -5.29 0.58
C SER A 72 -1.27 -5.67 1.18
N VAL A 73 -2.33 -5.55 0.40
CA VAL A 73 -3.69 -5.84 0.89
C VAL A 73 -3.92 -7.35 0.92
N TYR A 74 -4.25 -7.91 2.10
CA TYR A 74 -4.53 -9.34 2.29
C TYR A 74 -3.40 -10.30 1.84
N LEU A 75 -2.13 -9.87 1.88
CA LEU A 75 -1.04 -10.79 1.59
C LEU A 75 -0.96 -11.88 2.66
N SER A 76 -0.84 -13.13 2.24
CA SER A 76 -0.55 -14.25 3.14
C SER A 76 0.74 -13.98 3.95
N ILE A 77 0.81 -14.47 5.19
CA ILE A 77 2.03 -14.43 6.00
C ILE A 77 3.23 -15.11 5.32
N GLN A 78 2.97 -15.96 4.31
CA GLN A 78 3.98 -16.62 3.50
C GLN A 78 4.64 -15.69 2.47
N VAL A 79 4.09 -14.50 2.25
CA VAL A 79 4.63 -13.48 1.33
C VAL A 79 5.19 -12.33 2.16
N PRO A 80 6.50 -12.34 2.49
CA PRO A 80 7.11 -11.36 3.38
C PRO A 80 7.47 -10.08 2.62
N LEU A 81 6.47 -9.40 2.03
CA LEU A 81 6.67 -8.25 1.13
C LEU A 81 7.56 -7.18 1.76
N VAL A 82 7.23 -6.76 2.98
CA VAL A 82 7.93 -5.66 3.67
C VAL A 82 9.39 -6.05 3.97
N GLN A 83 9.65 -7.32 4.30
CA GLN A 83 11.01 -7.84 4.46
C GLN A 83 11.77 -7.83 3.14
N ILE A 84 11.13 -8.17 2.02
CA ILE A 84 11.79 -8.16 0.71
C ILE A 84 12.11 -6.72 0.30
N ILE A 85 11.20 -5.77 0.48
CA ILE A 85 11.45 -4.33 0.26
C ILE A 85 12.61 -3.84 1.13
N ALA A 86 12.59 -4.13 2.43
CA ALA A 86 13.64 -3.72 3.36
C ALA A 86 15.02 -4.29 2.98
N ASN A 87 15.06 -5.51 2.42
CA ASN A 87 16.29 -6.12 1.93
C ASN A 87 16.73 -5.54 0.58
N LEU A 88 15.80 -5.27 -0.33
CA LEU A 88 16.07 -4.72 -1.66
C LEU A 88 16.74 -3.35 -1.58
N PHE A 89 16.30 -2.49 -0.65
CA PHE A 89 16.82 -1.13 -0.49
C PHE A 89 17.80 -0.97 0.68
N LYS A 90 18.36 -2.08 1.16
CA LYS A 90 19.31 -2.07 2.28
C LYS A 90 20.56 -1.26 1.89
N GLY A 91 20.88 -0.24 2.69
CA GLY A 91 22.09 0.57 2.50
C GLY A 91 21.93 1.79 1.58
N GLU A 92 20.80 1.92 0.87
CA GLU A 92 20.53 3.07 0.00
C GLU A 92 19.52 4.02 0.67
N SER A 93 19.97 5.14 1.23
CA SER A 93 19.10 6.03 2.05
C SER A 93 17.95 6.64 1.26
N GLU A 94 18.19 6.98 -0.01
CA GLU A 94 17.21 7.63 -0.89
C GLU A 94 16.39 6.63 -1.72
N ALA A 95 16.68 5.33 -1.65
CA ALA A 95 15.95 4.32 -2.41
C ALA A 95 14.78 3.72 -1.61
N GLY A 96 13.85 3.10 -2.33
CA GLY A 96 12.64 2.50 -1.78
C GLY A 96 11.41 3.40 -1.85
N PRO A 97 10.21 2.79 -1.75
CA PRO A 97 8.94 3.39 -2.15
C PRO A 97 8.63 4.67 -1.39
N ALA A 98 7.89 5.58 -2.02
CA ALA A 98 7.40 6.80 -1.40
C ALA A 98 6.49 6.49 -0.20
N MET A 99 5.76 5.38 -0.27
CA MET A 99 4.75 5.02 0.73
C MET A 99 4.51 3.51 0.74
N ILE A 100 4.23 2.97 1.93
CA ILE A 100 3.89 1.56 2.15
C ILE A 100 2.55 1.51 2.90
N ILE A 101 1.58 0.81 2.32
CA ILE A 101 0.30 0.45 2.95
C ILE A 101 0.37 -1.05 3.21
N GLY A 102 0.34 -1.48 4.46
CA GLY A 102 0.43 -2.91 4.77
C GLY A 102 -0.12 -3.27 6.13
N ASP A 103 -0.12 -4.56 6.48
CA ASP A 103 -0.71 -5.02 7.74
C ASP A 103 -0.10 -4.33 8.96
N LYS A 104 -0.84 -4.28 10.07
CA LYS A 104 -0.32 -3.83 11.36
C LYS A 104 0.97 -4.58 11.74
N MET A 105 2.03 -3.82 12.04
CA MET A 105 3.33 -4.35 12.41
C MET A 105 3.77 -3.86 13.78
N ASN A 106 4.20 -4.77 14.64
CA ASN A 106 4.96 -4.39 15.83
C ASN A 106 6.41 -4.09 15.42
N VAL A 107 6.71 -2.81 15.22
CA VAL A 107 8.03 -2.30 14.84
C VAL A 107 8.80 -1.88 16.08
N ASP A 108 9.69 -2.75 16.53
CA ASP A 108 10.60 -2.46 17.66
C ASP A 108 12.05 -2.80 17.27
N PRO A 109 12.90 -1.80 16.99
CA PRO A 109 14.29 -2.04 16.60
C PRO A 109 15.15 -2.62 17.75
N ALA A 110 14.70 -2.53 19.01
CA ALA A 110 15.41 -3.03 20.18
C ALA A 110 14.94 -4.44 20.62
N LYS A 111 13.95 -5.02 19.93
CA LYS A 111 13.34 -6.28 20.33
C LYS A 111 14.34 -7.45 20.32
N ALA A 112 14.34 -8.22 21.42
CA ALA A 112 15.28 -9.32 21.64
C ALA A 112 14.90 -10.63 20.94
N SER A 113 13.61 -10.87 20.67
CA SER A 113 13.12 -12.11 20.05
C SER A 113 12.00 -11.83 19.05
N TYR A 114 11.90 -12.69 18.04
CA TYR A 114 10.90 -12.58 16.97
C TYR A 114 10.23 -13.94 16.75
N SER A 115 8.96 -13.93 16.39
CA SER A 115 8.24 -15.14 15.95
C SER A 115 8.05 -15.16 14.43
N LEU A 116 7.79 -16.35 13.87
CA LEU A 116 7.56 -16.53 12.43
C LEU A 116 6.41 -15.68 11.88
N GLN A 117 5.43 -15.36 12.73
CA GLN A 117 4.24 -14.59 12.33
C GLN A 117 4.50 -13.08 12.28
N GLU A 118 5.65 -12.61 12.76
CA GLU A 118 5.93 -11.18 12.89
C GLU A 118 6.53 -10.60 11.61
N ARG A 119 5.80 -9.67 11.01
CA ARG A 119 6.22 -8.95 9.80
C ARG A 119 7.29 -7.89 10.08
N GLY A 120 7.30 -7.33 11.30
CA GLY A 120 8.28 -6.35 11.77
C GLY A 120 9.63 -6.95 12.15
N ALA A 121 10.23 -7.80 11.31
CA ALA A 121 11.55 -8.39 11.55
C ALA A 121 12.62 -7.31 11.80
N PRO A 122 13.75 -7.61 12.49
CA PRO A 122 14.67 -6.55 12.95
C PRO A 122 15.24 -5.67 11.84
N HIS A 123 15.40 -6.20 10.63
CA HIS A 123 15.84 -5.42 9.46
C HIS A 123 14.71 -4.53 8.91
N VAL A 124 13.45 -4.99 8.92
CA VAL A 124 12.27 -4.17 8.62
C VAL A 124 12.13 -3.05 9.64
N ALA A 125 12.26 -3.36 10.93
CA ALA A 125 12.13 -2.37 11.99
C ALA A 125 13.16 -1.24 11.83
N ARG A 126 14.42 -1.59 11.51
CA ARG A 126 15.45 -0.59 11.19
C ARG A 126 15.14 0.19 9.91
N PHE A 127 14.69 -0.50 8.86
CA PHE A 127 14.36 0.15 7.59
C PHE A 127 13.24 1.19 7.75
N LEU A 128 12.14 0.82 8.42
CA LEU A 128 11.01 1.71 8.68
C LEU A 128 11.43 2.84 9.63
N SER A 129 11.98 2.54 10.81
CA SER A 129 12.32 3.57 11.82
C SER A 129 13.36 4.60 11.36
N GLN A 130 14.18 4.28 10.36
CA GLN A 130 15.23 5.20 9.87
C GLN A 130 14.74 6.10 8.74
N ARG A 131 13.72 5.69 7.97
CA ARG A 131 13.40 6.27 6.66
C ARG A 131 11.92 6.60 6.48
N TYR A 132 11.05 6.05 7.31
CA TYR A 132 9.62 6.19 7.20
C TYR A 132 9.04 6.68 8.53
N GLU A 133 7.96 7.43 8.42
CA GLU A 133 7.10 7.81 9.53
C GLU A 133 5.79 7.04 9.41
N LYS A 134 5.32 6.49 10.54
CA LYS A 134 3.98 5.92 10.62
C LYS A 134 2.99 7.06 10.68
N ILE A 135 2.06 7.09 9.74
CA ILE A 135 1.01 8.10 9.71
C ILE A 135 -0.13 7.64 10.63
N ASP A 136 -0.01 8.03 11.91
CA ASP A 136 -0.97 7.68 12.97
C ASP A 136 -2.27 8.52 12.91
N SER A 137 -2.29 9.63 12.16
CA SER A 137 -3.48 10.48 11.99
C SER A 137 -4.62 9.81 11.22
N GLY A 138 -4.41 8.59 10.72
CA GLY A 138 -5.39 7.84 9.95
C GLY A 138 -5.97 8.64 8.79
N PHE A 139 -7.21 8.33 8.43
CA PHE A 139 -8.08 9.14 7.58
C PHE A 139 -9.14 9.85 8.44
N GLU A 140 -8.80 10.24 9.67
CA GLU A 140 -9.78 10.71 10.67
C GLU A 140 -10.53 11.98 10.25
N ASP A 141 -9.97 12.75 9.33
CA ASP A 141 -10.55 13.94 8.70
C ASP A 141 -11.23 13.67 7.35
N HIS A 142 -11.09 12.46 6.81
CA HIS A 142 -11.66 12.03 5.55
C HIS A 142 -12.69 10.91 5.81
N GLY A 143 -13.96 11.32 5.98
CA GLY A 143 -15.06 10.38 6.06
C GLY A 143 -15.10 9.48 4.83
N LEU A 144 -15.25 8.16 5.05
CA LEU A 144 -15.68 7.26 3.99
C LEU A 144 -16.99 7.82 3.42
N GLU A 145 -17.10 7.88 2.08
CA GLU A 145 -18.35 8.25 1.41
C GLU A 145 -19.53 7.47 2.02
N ASP A 146 -20.68 8.11 2.22
CA ASP A 146 -21.82 7.52 2.94
C ASP A 146 -22.23 6.15 2.38
N GLU A 147 -22.14 5.98 1.05
CA GLU A 147 -22.40 4.72 0.35
C GLU A 147 -21.43 3.59 0.73
N PHE A 148 -20.21 3.93 1.11
CA PHE A 148 -19.18 3.01 1.61
C PHE A 148 -19.24 2.83 3.13
N GLY A 149 -19.74 3.83 3.86
CA GLY A 149 -19.90 3.76 5.31
C GLY A 149 -20.79 2.60 5.74
N ASP A 150 -21.88 2.34 5.01
CA ASP A 150 -22.79 1.23 5.27
C ASP A 150 -22.17 -0.15 5.00
N ASP A 151 -21.27 -0.26 4.02
CA ASP A 151 -20.56 -1.50 3.69
C ASP A 151 -19.42 -1.81 4.67
N VAL A 152 -18.75 -0.76 5.16
CA VAL A 152 -17.62 -0.83 6.10
C VAL A 152 -18.09 -0.95 7.55
N PHE A 153 -19.13 -0.20 7.95
CA PHE A 153 -19.61 -0.15 9.33
C PHE A 153 -20.93 -0.86 9.54
N GLY A 154 -21.49 -1.51 8.51
CA GLY A 154 -22.78 -2.19 8.57
C GLY A 154 -23.93 -1.22 8.83
N LYS A 155 -25.13 -1.57 8.36
CA LYS A 155 -26.34 -0.73 8.51
C LYS A 155 -26.81 -0.50 9.96
N ARG A 156 -26.14 -1.09 10.96
CA ARG A 156 -26.46 -0.96 12.40
C ARG A 156 -25.21 -1.07 13.27
N TRP A 157 -25.20 -0.36 14.40
CA TRP A 157 -24.12 -0.36 15.41
C TRP A 157 -23.66 -1.77 15.86
N MET A 158 -24.57 -2.76 15.86
CA MET A 158 -24.29 -4.17 16.23
C MET A 158 -23.80 -5.05 15.07
N HIS A 159 -23.78 -4.53 13.83
CA HIS A 159 -23.32 -5.22 12.62
C HIS A 159 -22.12 -4.51 11.99
N ARG A 160 -21.40 -3.70 12.77
CA ARG A 160 -20.14 -3.12 12.34
C ARG A 160 -19.26 -4.19 11.74
N ASN A 161 -18.96 -4.06 10.45
CA ASN A 161 -17.99 -4.87 9.75
C ASN A 161 -16.62 -4.47 10.32
N GLN A 162 -16.33 -4.97 11.53
CA GLN A 162 -15.06 -4.79 12.23
C GLN A 162 -13.87 -5.35 11.41
N PHE A 163 -14.15 -6.00 10.28
CA PHE A 163 -13.21 -6.68 9.39
C PHE A 163 -13.00 -5.94 8.06
N TYR A 164 -13.19 -4.62 8.00
CA TYR A 164 -12.76 -3.86 6.83
C TYR A 164 -11.25 -3.77 6.78
N TRP A 165 -10.62 -4.30 5.74
CA TRP A 165 -9.16 -4.47 5.65
C TRP A 165 -8.38 -3.20 5.92
N LEU A 166 -8.86 -2.04 5.47
CA LEU A 166 -8.15 -0.78 5.65
C LEU A 166 -8.00 -0.43 7.14
N ASN A 167 -8.95 -0.85 7.99
CA ASN A 167 -8.88 -0.65 9.44
C ASN A 167 -7.80 -1.51 10.12
N ASP A 168 -7.30 -2.53 9.42
CA ASP A 168 -6.24 -3.44 9.87
C ASP A 168 -4.90 -3.23 9.14
N MET A 169 -4.82 -2.20 8.31
CA MET A 169 -3.57 -1.76 7.68
C MET A 169 -3.00 -0.52 8.39
N GLU A 170 -1.70 -0.34 8.24
CA GLU A 170 -0.93 0.83 8.63
C GLU A 170 -0.37 1.52 7.39
N LEU A 171 -0.22 2.83 7.51
CA LEU A 171 0.36 3.69 6.49
C LEU A 171 1.75 4.17 6.95
N TRP A 172 2.75 3.97 6.10
CA TRP A 172 4.12 4.40 6.33
C TRP A 172 4.55 5.29 5.17
N ALA A 173 4.84 6.57 5.45
CA ALA A 173 5.29 7.53 4.44
C ALA A 173 6.79 7.78 4.58
N LYS A 174 7.51 7.90 3.47
CA LYS A 174 8.94 8.21 3.49
C LYS A 174 9.16 9.61 4.05
N VAL A 175 10.13 9.75 4.96
CA VAL A 175 10.47 11.05 5.56
C VAL A 175 11.22 11.88 4.51
N SER A 176 10.60 12.94 4.01
CA SER A 176 11.30 13.96 3.22
C SER A 176 12.26 14.70 4.14
N ARG A 177 13.56 14.43 4.02
CA ARG A 177 14.58 15.31 4.61
C ARG A 177 14.69 16.54 3.71
N GLU A 178 14.09 17.65 4.13
CA GLU A 178 14.44 18.95 3.58
C GLU A 178 15.96 19.13 3.71
N GLN A 179 16.64 19.37 2.59
CA GLN A 179 18.04 19.79 2.55
C GLN A 179 18.12 21.32 2.59
#